data_AF-W4V816-F1
#
_entry.id   AF-W4V816-F1
#
_cell.length_a   1.000
_cell.length_b   1.000
_cell.length_c   1.000
_cell.angle_alpha   90.00
_cell.angle_beta   90.00
_cell.angle_gamma   90.00
#
_symmetry.space_group_name_H-M   'P 1'
#
loop_
_entity.id
_entity.type
_entity.pdbx_description
1 polymer ?
#
loop_
_entity_poly.entity_id
_entity_poly.type
_entity_poly.pdbx_seq_one_letter_code
_entity_poly.pdbx_strand_id
1 'polypeptide(L)' 'MTVNKFIEAIAAKLTALWPDKKVYVDEIPQGADGNFSIQVIETSQSKHLGNRHKRTYQFDVAI' A
#
# COMPACT_ATOMS: atom_id res chain seq x y z
N MET A 1 13.59 -0.91 6.66
CA MET A 1 12.20 -0.54 6.32
C MET A 1 11.73 -1.46 5.21
N THR A 2 10.57 -2.09 5.32
CA THR A 2 10.00 -2.97 4.28
C THR A 2 8.74 -2.34 3.70
N VAL A 3 8.37 -2.72 2.48
CA VAL A 3 7.13 -2.27 1.82
C VAL A 3 5.92 -2.64 2.66
N ASN A 4 5.91 -3.85 3.21
CA ASN A 4 4.81 -4.34 4.04
C ASN A 4 4.53 -3.44 5.24
N LYS A 5 5.56 -2.86 5.88
CA LYS A 5 5.35 -1.90 6.98
C LYS A 5 4.66 -0.62 6.54
N PHE A 6 4.86 -0.18 5.29
CA PHE A 6 4.11 0.95 4.74
C PHE A 6 2.67 0.56 4.43
N ILE A 7 2.44 -0.62 3.85
CA ILE A 7 1.09 -1.14 3.58
C ILE A 7 0.30 -1.27 4.89
N GLU A 8 0.88 -1.86 5.92
CA GLU A 8 0.29 -1.98 7.27
C GLU A 8 -0.06 -0.60 7.86
N ALA A 9 0.83 0.38 7.71
CA ALA A 9 0.59 1.74 8.21
C ALA A 9 -0.53 2.46 7.44
N ILE A 10 -0.62 2.27 6.12
CA ILE A 10 -1.71 2.81 5.30
C ILE A 10 -3.03 2.15 5.73
N ALA A 11 -3.06 0.82 5.84
CA ALA A 11 -4.23 0.08 6.26
C ALA A 11 -4.72 0.52 7.65
N ALA A 12 -3.81 0.62 8.63
CA ALA A 12 -4.15 1.10 9.97
C ALA A 12 -4.77 2.50 9.97
N LYS A 13 -4.26 3.41 9.13
CA LYS A 13 -4.84 4.74 8.97
C LYS A 13 -6.23 4.71 8.32
N LEU A 14 -6.42 3.90 7.29
CA LEU A 14 -7.72 3.76 6.62
C LEU A 14 -8.77 3.18 7.57
N THR A 15 -8.42 2.14 8.34
CA THR A 15 -9.32 1.55 9.35
C THR A 15 -9.63 2.53 10.49
N ALA A 16 -8.69 3.38 10.88
CA ALA A 16 -8.95 4.41 11.90
C ALA A 16 -9.92 5.50 11.41
N LEU A 17 -9.90 5.83 10.12
CA LEU A 17 -10.80 6.82 9.51
C LEU A 17 -12.17 6.24 9.14
N TRP A 18 -12.21 4.98 8.72
CA TRP A 18 -13.41 4.27 8.29
C TRP A 18 -13.46 2.88 8.94
N PRO A 19 -13.88 2.78 10.21
CA PRO A 19 -13.87 1.53 10.95
C PRO A 19 -14.84 0.47 10.39
N ASP A 20 -15.90 0.89 9.70
CA ASP A 20 -16.88 -0.01 9.10
C ASP A 20 -16.42 -0.62 7.78
N LYS A 21 -15.32 -0.11 7.20
CA LYS A 21 -14.79 -0.56 5.90
C LYS A 21 -13.62 -1.49 6.11
N LYS A 22 -13.61 -2.60 5.35
CA LYS A 22 -12.48 -3.51 5.29
C LYS A 22 -11.39 -2.91 4.40
N VAL A 23 -10.14 -3.28 4.67
CA VAL A 23 -8.98 -2.93 3.84
C VAL A 23 -8.37 -4.23 3.33
N TYR A 24 -8.31 -4.38 2.02
CA TYR A 24 -7.71 -5.51 1.34
C TYR A 24 -6.35 -5.13 0.74
N VAL A 25 -5.43 -6.09 0.69
CA VAL A 25 -4.08 -5.90 0.16
C VAL A 25 -3.87 -6.88 -0.99
N ASP A 26 -3.44 -6.38 -2.14
CA ASP A 26 -3.15 -7.11 -3.39
C ASP A 26 -4.35 -7.82 -4.04
N GLU A 27 -5.20 -8.50 -3.27
CA GLU A 27 -6.39 -9.21 -3.74
C GLU A 27 -7.68 -8.52 -3.31
N ILE A 28 -8.57 -8.25 -4.28
CA ILE A 28 -9.92 -7.73 -4.02
C ILE A 28 -10.91 -8.88 -4.27
N PRO A 29 -11.57 -9.42 -3.22
CA PRO A 29 -12.57 -10.46 -3.42
C PRO A 29 -13.80 -9.93 -4.18
N GLN A 30 -14.43 -10.80 -4.96
CA GLN A 30 -15.67 -10.46 -5.67
C GLN A 30 -16.76 -10.07 -4.66
N GLY A 31 -17.35 -8.88 -4.81
CA GLY A 31 -18.32 -8.34 -3.85
C GLY A 31 -17.70 -7.52 -2.71
N ALA A 32 -16.45 -7.08 -2.84
CA ALA A 32 -15.81 -6.14 -1.92
C ALA A 32 -16.29 -4.68 -2.07
N ASP A 33 -17.35 -4.42 -2.84
CA ASP A 33 -17.82 -3.07 -3.17
C ASP A 33 -17.92 -2.15 -1.95
N GLY A 34 -17.29 -0.99 -2.05
CA GLY A 34 -17.28 0.04 -1.00
C GLY A 34 -16.20 -0.14 0.08
N ASN A 35 -15.33 -1.14 -0.04
CA ASN A 35 -14.17 -1.37 0.84
C ASN A 35 -12.87 -0.93 0.18
N PHE A 36 -11.86 -0.63 1.00
CA PHE A 36 -10.58 -0.19 0.49
C PHE A 36 -9.74 -1.34 -0.05
N SER A 37 -8.98 -1.06 -1.10
CA SER A 37 -7.89 -1.92 -1.57
C SER A 37 -6.58 -1.12 -1.61
N ILE A 38 -5.47 -1.80 -1.31
CA ILE A 38 -4.12 -1.26 -1.42
C ILE A 38 -3.33 -2.18 -2.35
N GLN A 39 -2.75 -1.61 -3.40
CA GLN A 39 -1.90 -2.35 -4.34
C GLN A 39 -0.60 -1.61 -4.59
N VAL A 40 0.50 -2.33 -4.77
CA VAL A 40 1.76 -1.71 -5.20
C VAL A 40 1.83 -1.74 -6.72
N ILE A 41 1.70 -0.58 -7.37
CA ILE A 41 1.67 -0.49 -8.84
C ILE A 41 3.08 -0.45 -9.42
N GLU A 42 3.97 0.34 -8.81
CA GLU A 42 5.32 0.52 -9.32
C GLU A 42 6.33 0.46 -8.19
N THR A 43 7.43 -0.24 -8.45
CA THR A 43 8.60 -0.25 -7.61
C THR A 43 9.81 0.08 -8.46
N SER A 44 10.50 1.17 -8.15
CA SER A 44 11.78 1.51 -8.77
C SER A 44 12.89 1.59 -7.74
N GLN A 45 14.08 1.14 -8.13
CA GLN A 45 15.28 1.25 -7.33
C GLN A 45 16.36 1.94 -8.15
N SER A 46 16.84 3.08 -7.65
CA SER A 46 17.97 3.80 -8.25
C SER A 46 19.20 3.73 -7.34
N LYS A 47 20.37 3.62 -7.98
CA LYS A 47 21.66 3.71 -7.29
C LYS A 47 22.13 5.17 -7.33
N HIS A 48 22.51 5.70 -6.17
CA HIS A 48 23.18 6.99 -6.05
C HIS A 48 24.66 6.79 -5.74
N LEU A 49 25.43 7.89 -5.66
CA LEU A 49 26.87 7.86 -5.39
C LEU A 49 27.17 7.00 -4.13
N GLY A 50 28.06 6.03 -4.26
CA GLY A 50 28.40 5.06 -3.20
C GLY A 50 27.39 3.92 -3.03
N ASN A 51 27.13 3.54 -1.78
CA ASN A 51 26.23 2.43 -1.40
C ASN A 51 24.79 2.89 -1.09
N ARG A 52 24.43 4.13 -1.47
CA ARG A 52 23.09 4.66 -1.21
C ARG A 52 22.12 4.19 -2.30
N HIS A 53 21.14 3.40 -1.89
CA HIS A 53 20.04 2.99 -2.74
C HIS A 53 18.80 3.81 -2.39
N LYS A 54 18.14 4.38 -3.40
CA LYS A 54 16.81 4.95 -3.27
C LYS A 54 15.81 3.95 -3.82
N ARG A 55 14.81 3.58 -3.02
CA ARG A 55 13.66 2.79 -3.45
C ARG A 55 12.44 3.70 -3.44
N THR A 56 11.71 3.71 -4.54
CA THR A 56 10.45 4.44 -4.69
C THR A 56 9.36 3.40 -4.87
N TYR A 57 8.27 3.55 -4.13
CA TYR A 57 7.09 2.71 -4.20
C TYR A 57 5.89 3.58 -4.54
N GLN A 58 5.10 3.15 -5.51
CA GLN A 58 3.82 3.74 -5.82
C GLN A 58 2.71 2.78 -5.38
N PHE A 59 1.77 3.30 -4.62
CA PHE A 59 0.62 2.56 -4.11
C PHE A 59 -0.65 3.07 -4.79
N ASP A 60 -1.48 2.16 -5.26
CA ASP A 60 -2.89 2.44 -5.54
C ASP A 60 -3.69 2.28 -4.26
N VAL A 61 -4.67 3.16 -4.07
CA VAL A 61 -5.65 3.04 -3.00
C VAL A 61 -7.03 3.32 -3.58
N ALA A 62 -7.80 2.26 -3.81
CA ALA A 62 -9.15 2.33 -4.38
C ALA A 62 -10.22 1.97 -3.33
N ILE A 63 -11.49 2.28 -3.63
CA ILE A 63 -12.66 2.06 -2.76
C ILE A 63 -13.78 1.30 -3.46
#